data_AF-A0A1E9T828-F1
#
_entry.id   AF-A0A1E9T828-F1
#
_cell.length_a   1.000
_cell.length_b   1.000
_cell.length_c   1.000
_cell.angle_alpha   90.00
_cell.angle_beta   90.00
_cell.angle_gamma   90.00
#
_symmetry.space_group_name_H-M   'P 1'
#
loop_
_entity.id
_entity.type
_entity.pdbx_description
1 polymer ?
#
loop_
_entity_poly.entity_id
_entity_poly.type
_entity_poly.pdbx_seq_one_letter_code
_entity_poly.pdbx_strand_id
1 'polypeptide(L)'
;MSITRQTRTLYSDFVEYKELDRATLSSIHPGILVIFDSTALASLYQYPTRTSDEIIRAFSQLRGHAFLPHQALKEFWAALDGASPVPAAADRVRSALASFKETLPEEKGSPWSALRSVTHQLDHSIAQIMRILEPTTDTGSINVARREDDTILPRLNRLFTGRVGAAPSPERYNQQLAEAAEQGHPLLPSANFDADFALWTQCLAEASTRVKGTDCVFVTAGVRDLWLRNSAEVRAAAASGKPIRQLANRQLLREYAQTTDGGVFRIYTVEEILKLASRQYGVTVSDATYHAVRAEEPVAV
;
A
#
# COMPACT_ATOMS: atom_id res chain seq x y z
N MET A 1 -24.67 31.14 37.35
CA MET A 1 -24.27 30.21 36.28
C MET A 1 -22.76 30.21 36.20
N SER A 2 -22.09 29.13 36.61
CA SER A 2 -20.63 29.03 36.53
C SER A 2 -20.25 28.71 35.09
N ILE A 3 -19.61 29.66 34.41
CA ILE A 3 -18.97 29.42 33.11
C ILE A 3 -17.70 28.63 33.43
N THR A 4 -17.78 27.30 33.38
CA THR A 4 -16.60 26.45 33.40
C THR A 4 -15.80 26.76 32.13
N ARG A 5 -14.74 27.57 32.25
CA ARG A 5 -13.79 27.77 31.16
C ARG A 5 -13.20 26.40 30.81
N GLN A 6 -13.58 25.85 29.66
CA GLN A 6 -12.86 24.71 29.08
C GLN A 6 -11.39 25.11 28.93
N THR A 7 -10.49 24.30 29.47
CA THR A 7 -9.05 24.51 29.36
C THR A 7 -8.63 24.29 27.92
N ARG A 8 -8.50 25.37 27.15
CA ARG A 8 -8.01 25.36 25.77
C ARG A 8 -6.48 25.45 25.77
N THR A 9 -5.86 24.77 24.81
CA THR A 9 -4.40 24.75 24.60
C THR A 9 -4.08 25.36 23.23
N LEU A 10 -2.79 25.59 22.95
CA LEU A 10 -2.33 26.02 21.61
C LEU A 10 -2.79 25.08 20.49
N TYR A 11 -3.06 23.81 20.81
CA TYR A 11 -3.47 22.78 19.86
C TYR A 11 -4.98 22.51 19.86
N SER A 12 -5.77 23.26 20.64
CA SER A 12 -7.23 23.17 20.58
C SER A 12 -7.68 23.61 19.19
N ASP A 13 -8.35 22.71 18.46
CA ASP A 13 -8.75 22.84 17.05
C ASP A 13 -7.60 22.78 16.01
N PHE A 14 -6.37 22.49 16.46
CA PHE A 14 -5.16 22.41 15.63
C PHE A 14 -4.35 21.12 15.90
N VAL A 15 -5.07 20.01 16.07
CA VAL A 15 -4.49 18.71 16.46
C VAL A 15 -3.47 18.19 15.46
N GLU A 16 -3.61 18.52 14.17
CA GLU A 16 -2.70 18.18 13.09
C GLU A 16 -1.29 18.77 13.26
N TYR A 17 -1.10 19.75 14.14
CA TYR A 17 0.20 20.33 14.48
C TYR A 17 0.88 19.68 15.69
N LYS A 18 0.22 18.73 16.38
CA LYS A 18 0.84 17.95 17.45
C LYS A 18 1.82 16.89 16.94
N GLU A 19 1.82 16.62 15.64
CA GLU A 19 2.68 15.62 14.97
C GLU A 19 2.61 14.22 15.60
N LEU A 20 1.45 13.84 16.15
CA LEU A 20 1.22 12.53 16.76
C LEU A 20 1.35 11.38 15.75
N ASP A 21 1.25 11.69 14.47
CA ASP A 21 1.47 10.79 13.36
C ASP A 21 2.94 10.43 13.15
N ARG A 22 3.90 11.19 13.73
CA ARG A 22 5.33 10.86 13.75
C ARG A 22 5.69 9.80 14.79
N ALA A 23 4.90 9.67 15.86
CA ALA A 23 5.19 8.72 16.92
C ALA A 23 4.98 7.28 16.42
N THR A 24 6.01 6.44 16.49
CA THR A 24 5.90 5.02 16.13
C THR A 24 5.04 4.31 17.15
N LEU A 25 4.06 3.55 16.65
CA LEU A 25 3.26 2.68 17.51
C LEU A 25 4.14 1.55 18.04
N SER A 26 4.05 1.30 19.34
CA SER A 26 4.71 0.15 19.98
C SER A 26 3.89 -1.13 19.83
N SER A 27 2.57 -1.02 19.65
CA SER A 27 1.64 -2.13 19.46
C SER A 27 0.31 -1.66 18.84
N ILE A 28 -0.44 -2.59 18.25
CA ILE A 28 -1.83 -2.47 17.82
C ILE A 28 -2.73 -2.93 18.96
N HIS A 29 -3.32 -2.00 19.70
CA HIS A 29 -4.26 -2.29 20.79
C HIS A 29 -5.71 -2.36 20.27
N PRO A 30 -6.68 -2.91 21.03
CA PRO A 30 -8.10 -3.07 20.61
C PRO A 30 -8.80 -1.81 20.09
N GLY A 31 -8.27 -0.63 20.37
CA GLY A 31 -8.80 0.67 19.91
C GLY A 31 -8.15 1.19 18.63
N ILE A 32 -7.31 0.40 17.95
CA ILE A 32 -6.70 0.76 16.66
C ILE A 32 -7.42 0.04 15.53
N LEU A 33 -7.79 0.81 14.50
CA LEU A 33 -8.27 0.36 13.20
C LEU A 33 -7.08 0.18 12.24
N VAL A 34 -6.99 -0.97 11.58
CA VAL A 34 -5.97 -1.22 10.55
C VAL A 34 -6.65 -1.32 9.19
N ILE A 35 -6.45 -0.33 8.34
CA ILE A 35 -7.06 -0.25 7.01
C ILE A 35 -6.04 -0.71 5.98
N PHE A 36 -6.43 -1.63 5.10
CA PHE A 36 -5.54 -2.12 4.03
C PHE A 36 -5.89 -1.46 2.69
N ASP A 37 -4.86 -0.92 2.03
CA ASP A 37 -4.91 -0.40 0.68
C ASP A 37 -4.88 -1.52 -0.37
N SER A 38 -5.34 -1.23 -1.58
CA SER A 38 -5.27 -2.12 -2.74
C SER A 38 -3.84 -2.52 -3.07
N THR A 39 -2.91 -1.55 -3.03
CA THR A 39 -1.48 -1.78 -3.32
C THR A 39 -0.81 -2.76 -2.35
N ALA A 40 -1.14 -2.67 -1.06
CA ALA A 40 -0.60 -3.58 -0.04
C ALA A 40 -1.05 -5.03 -0.23
N LEU A 41 -2.24 -5.24 -0.84
CA LEU A 41 -2.75 -6.56 -1.15
C LEU A 41 -2.27 -7.05 -2.51
N ALA A 42 -2.25 -6.18 -3.53
CA ALA A 42 -1.81 -6.52 -4.88
C ALA A 42 -0.32 -6.87 -4.94
N SER A 43 0.53 -6.23 -4.12
CA SER A 43 1.95 -6.55 -4.05
C SER A 43 2.23 -8.00 -3.61
N LEU A 44 1.30 -8.66 -2.92
CA LEU A 44 1.43 -10.08 -2.56
C LEU A 44 1.61 -11.01 -3.76
N TYR A 45 1.05 -10.63 -4.92
CA TYR A 45 1.18 -11.39 -6.17
C TYR A 45 2.49 -11.13 -6.90
N GLN A 46 3.24 -10.11 -6.45
CA GLN A 46 4.53 -9.76 -7.00
C GLN A 46 5.67 -10.50 -6.27
N TYR A 47 5.46 -10.95 -5.04
CA TYR A 47 6.51 -11.61 -4.27
C TYR A 47 6.57 -13.13 -4.51
N PRO A 48 7.74 -13.77 -4.24
CA PRO A 48 7.81 -15.22 -4.14
C PRO A 48 6.83 -15.76 -3.10
N THR A 49 6.29 -16.96 -3.31
CA THR A 49 5.28 -17.60 -2.43
C THR A 49 5.67 -17.56 -0.95
N ARG A 50 6.93 -17.85 -0.62
CA ARG A 50 7.42 -17.80 0.77
C ARG A 50 7.27 -16.41 1.39
N THR A 51 7.57 -15.36 0.64
CA THR A 51 7.47 -13.96 1.10
C THR A 51 6.01 -13.57 1.30
N SER A 52 5.15 -13.85 0.31
CA SER A 52 3.70 -13.61 0.43
C SER A 52 3.11 -14.38 1.62
N ASP A 53 3.58 -15.61 1.88
CA ASP A 53 3.16 -16.42 3.02
C ASP A 53 3.51 -15.77 4.36
N GLU A 54 4.75 -15.27 4.50
CA GLU A 54 5.21 -14.55 5.69
C GLU A 54 4.38 -13.27 5.91
N ILE A 55 4.12 -12.50 4.84
CA ILE A 55 3.32 -11.27 4.93
C ILE A 55 1.87 -11.57 5.35
N ILE A 56 1.21 -12.52 4.68
CA ILE A 56 -0.17 -12.88 5.01
C ILE A 56 -0.26 -13.47 6.43
N ARG A 57 0.75 -14.20 6.90
CA ARG A 57 0.81 -14.68 8.31
C ARG A 57 0.84 -13.51 9.30
N ALA A 58 1.61 -12.47 9.03
CA ALA A 58 1.64 -11.27 9.85
C ALA A 58 0.30 -10.51 9.79
N PHE A 59 -0.26 -10.29 8.61
CA PHE A 59 -1.56 -9.64 8.44
C PHE A 59 -2.68 -10.41 9.15
N SER A 60 -2.61 -11.74 9.18
CA SER A 60 -3.57 -12.61 9.86
C SER A 60 -3.65 -12.34 11.38
N GLN A 61 -2.56 -11.90 12.01
CA GLN A 61 -2.58 -11.51 13.43
C GLN A 61 -3.38 -10.22 13.67
N LEU A 62 -3.47 -9.37 12.65
CA LEU A 62 -4.18 -8.11 12.70
C LEU A 62 -5.66 -8.26 12.34
N ARG A 63 -6.15 -9.48 12.10
CA ARG A 63 -7.54 -9.75 11.71
C ARG A 63 -8.56 -9.08 12.63
N GLY A 64 -8.31 -9.03 13.94
CA GLY A 64 -9.21 -8.35 14.89
C GLY A 64 -9.40 -6.84 14.63
N HIS A 65 -8.42 -6.22 13.98
CA HIS A 65 -8.33 -4.78 13.72
C HIS A 65 -8.55 -4.41 12.25
N ALA A 66 -8.48 -5.40 11.37
CA ALA A 66 -8.46 -5.22 9.93
C ALA A 66 -9.78 -4.69 9.39
N PHE A 67 -9.68 -3.78 8.43
CA PHE A 67 -10.76 -3.30 7.57
C PHE A 67 -10.25 -3.16 6.14
N LEU A 68 -11.09 -3.55 5.17
CA LEU A 68 -10.82 -3.38 3.76
C LEU A 68 -11.90 -2.48 3.14
N PRO A 69 -11.57 -1.24 2.76
CA PRO A 69 -12.50 -0.37 2.06
C PRO A 69 -12.99 -1.03 0.77
N HIS A 70 -14.26 -0.81 0.43
CA HIS A 70 -14.84 -1.27 -0.84
C HIS A 70 -14.06 -0.75 -2.05
N GLN A 71 -13.61 0.52 -2.01
CA GLN A 71 -12.82 1.12 -3.08
C GLN A 71 -11.46 0.42 -3.24
N ALA A 72 -10.78 0.11 -2.13
CA ALA A 72 -9.54 -0.66 -2.15
C ALA A 72 -9.75 -2.09 -2.69
N LEU A 73 -10.88 -2.73 -2.36
CA LEU A 73 -11.24 -4.03 -2.92
C LEU A 73 -11.47 -3.95 -4.45
N LYS A 74 -12.16 -2.91 -4.92
CA LYS A 74 -12.39 -2.67 -6.36
C LYS A 74 -11.07 -2.47 -7.09
N GLU A 75 -10.19 -1.63 -6.55
CA GLU A 75 -8.84 -1.41 -7.10
C GLU A 75 -7.99 -2.66 -7.07
N PHE A 76 -8.08 -3.48 -6.01
CA PHE A 76 -7.39 -4.76 -5.92
C PHE A 76 -7.80 -5.71 -7.05
N TRP A 77 -9.11 -5.85 -7.32
CA TRP A 77 -9.58 -6.66 -8.44
C TRP A 77 -9.16 -6.09 -9.80
N ALA A 78 -9.24 -4.77 -9.99
CA ALA A 78 -8.77 -4.12 -11.21
C ALA A 78 -7.27 -4.32 -11.43
N ALA A 79 -6.46 -4.24 -10.36
CA ALA A 79 -5.04 -4.51 -10.40
C ALA A 79 -4.77 -5.97 -10.76
N LEU A 80 -5.55 -6.93 -10.26
CA LEU A 80 -5.40 -8.35 -10.61
C LEU A 80 -5.84 -8.68 -12.04
N ASP A 81 -6.91 -8.05 -12.54
CA ASP A 81 -7.38 -8.23 -13.91
C ASP A 81 -6.41 -7.57 -14.92
N GLY A 82 -5.72 -6.49 -14.52
CA GLY A 82 -4.68 -5.82 -15.31
C GLY A 82 -3.27 -6.39 -15.15
N ALA A 83 -2.97 -7.07 -14.04
CA ALA A 83 -1.67 -7.66 -13.75
C ALA A 83 -1.53 -9.05 -14.40
N SER A 84 -1.04 -9.08 -15.63
CA SER A 84 -0.20 -10.22 -16.01
C SER A 84 1.04 -10.20 -15.11
N PRO A 85 1.44 -11.30 -14.44
CA PRO A 85 2.65 -11.34 -13.61
C PRO A 85 3.93 -11.38 -14.46
N VAL A 86 3.77 -11.59 -15.76
CA VAL A 86 4.85 -11.81 -16.70
C VAL A 86 5.68 -10.56 -16.91
N PRO A 87 5.10 -9.35 -17.10
CA PRO A 87 5.89 -8.15 -17.30
C PRO A 87 6.76 -7.80 -16.10
N ALA A 88 6.21 -7.81 -14.89
CA ALA A 88 6.96 -7.53 -13.67
C ALA A 88 8.07 -8.55 -13.37
N ALA A 89 7.83 -9.84 -13.63
CA ALA A 89 8.86 -10.87 -13.50
C ALA A 89 9.96 -10.71 -14.56
N ALA A 90 9.59 -10.44 -15.80
CA ALA A 90 10.53 -10.22 -16.88
C ALA A 90 11.34 -8.93 -16.72
N ASP A 91 10.75 -7.86 -16.19
CA ASP A 91 11.44 -6.61 -15.88
C ASP A 91 12.44 -6.83 -14.74
N ARG A 92 12.10 -7.60 -13.70
CA ARG A 92 13.08 -7.99 -12.66
C ARG A 92 14.23 -8.80 -13.21
N VAL A 93 13.96 -9.79 -14.07
CA VAL A 93 15.02 -10.57 -14.71
C VAL A 93 15.87 -9.67 -15.60
N ARG A 94 15.26 -8.75 -16.36
CA ARG A 94 15.97 -7.79 -17.22
C ARG A 94 16.85 -6.85 -16.41
N SER A 95 16.35 -6.29 -15.31
CA SER A 95 17.11 -5.42 -14.42
C SER A 95 18.27 -6.15 -13.76
N ALA A 96 18.05 -7.37 -13.25
CA ALA A 96 19.13 -8.19 -12.70
C ALA A 96 20.20 -8.55 -13.76
N LEU A 97 19.76 -8.82 -14.99
CA LEU A 97 20.65 -9.12 -16.12
C LEU A 97 21.44 -7.88 -16.57
N ALA A 98 20.81 -6.70 -16.57
CA ALA A 98 21.45 -5.44 -16.87
C ALA A 98 22.54 -5.09 -15.85
N SER A 99 22.22 -5.18 -14.55
CA SER A 99 23.22 -4.99 -13.49
C SER A 99 24.37 -6.00 -13.58
N PHE A 100 24.07 -7.27 -13.92
CA PHE A 100 25.12 -8.26 -14.13
C PHE A 100 26.03 -7.90 -15.32
N LYS A 101 25.46 -7.40 -16.43
CA LYS A 101 26.25 -6.95 -17.59
C LYS A 101 27.19 -5.79 -17.25
N GLU A 102 26.74 -4.83 -16.45
CA GLU A 102 27.57 -3.69 -16.01
C GLU A 102 28.77 -4.14 -15.16
N THR A 103 28.67 -5.29 -14.48
CA THR A 103 29.78 -5.85 -13.69
C THR A 103 30.81 -6.65 -14.50
N LEU A 104 30.59 -6.88 -15.80
CA LEU A 104 31.49 -7.69 -16.64
C LEU A 104 32.60 -6.84 -17.30
N PRO A 105 33.89 -7.20 -17.16
CA PRO A 105 35.01 -6.43 -17.73
C PRO A 105 34.98 -6.36 -19.27
N GLU A 106 35.22 -5.19 -19.87
CA GLU A 106 35.29 -4.98 -21.34
C GLU A 106 36.59 -5.50 -21.99
N GLU A 107 36.96 -6.76 -21.74
CA GLU A 107 38.08 -7.37 -22.46
C GLU A 107 37.60 -8.22 -23.65
N LYS A 108 38.04 -7.85 -24.85
CA LYS A 108 37.83 -8.62 -26.09
C LYS A 108 38.76 -9.85 -26.07
N GLY A 109 38.21 -11.03 -26.34
CA GLY A 109 38.96 -12.31 -26.40
C GLY A 109 39.05 -13.07 -25.06
N SER A 110 38.36 -12.60 -24.02
CA SER A 110 38.35 -13.21 -22.68
C SER A 110 37.17 -14.20 -22.51
N PRO A 111 37.24 -15.19 -21.57
CA PRO A 111 36.10 -16.04 -21.19
C PRO A 111 34.81 -15.28 -20.88
N TRP A 112 34.91 -14.00 -20.50
CA TRP A 112 33.78 -13.08 -20.27
C TRP A 112 32.97 -12.76 -21.53
N SER A 113 33.54 -12.92 -22.73
CA SER A 113 32.81 -12.74 -23.99
C SER A 113 31.72 -13.79 -24.23
N ALA A 114 31.94 -15.03 -23.77
CA ALA A 114 30.94 -16.09 -23.80
C ALA A 114 29.78 -15.81 -22.83
N LEU A 115 30.08 -15.29 -21.64
CA LEU A 115 29.07 -14.85 -20.65
C LEU A 115 28.22 -13.68 -21.16
N ARG A 116 28.81 -12.76 -21.94
CA ARG A 116 28.05 -11.71 -22.65
C ARG A 116 27.11 -12.27 -23.73
N SER A 117 27.56 -13.29 -24.45
CA SER A 117 26.71 -13.96 -25.45
C SER A 117 25.51 -14.67 -24.79
N VAL A 118 25.72 -15.36 -23.66
CA VAL A 118 24.65 -16.00 -22.89
C VAL A 118 23.67 -14.98 -22.32
N THR A 119 24.14 -13.82 -21.82
CA THR A 119 23.25 -12.75 -21.36
C THR A 119 22.44 -12.12 -22.50
N HIS A 120 23.00 -11.97 -23.71
CA HIS A 120 22.22 -11.56 -24.88
C HIS A 120 21.18 -12.61 -25.31
N GLN A 121 21.50 -13.90 -25.22
CA GLN A 121 20.55 -14.99 -25.48
C GLN A 121 19.41 -14.97 -24.46
N LEU A 122 19.72 -14.74 -23.17
CA LEU A 122 18.71 -14.59 -22.12
C LEU A 122 17.80 -13.39 -22.35
N ASP A 123 18.35 -12.22 -22.72
CA ASP A 123 17.53 -11.05 -23.11
C ASP A 123 16.57 -11.40 -24.26
N HIS A 124 17.08 -12.10 -25.27
CA HIS A 124 16.26 -12.50 -26.40
C HIS A 124 15.16 -13.50 -26.00
N SER A 125 15.49 -14.49 -25.17
CA SER A 125 14.52 -15.44 -24.65
C SER A 125 13.46 -14.78 -23.76
N ILE A 126 13.85 -13.81 -22.92
CA ILE A 126 12.92 -13.02 -22.10
C ILE A 126 12.00 -12.20 -23.01
N ALA A 127 12.54 -11.54 -24.04
CA ALA A 127 11.75 -10.79 -25.00
C ALA A 127 10.78 -11.69 -25.79
N GLN A 128 11.20 -12.90 -26.16
CA GLN A 128 10.33 -13.88 -26.82
C GLN A 128 9.23 -14.41 -25.89
N ILE A 129 9.56 -14.73 -24.64
CA ILE A 129 8.60 -15.11 -23.60
C ILE A 129 7.58 -13.99 -23.40
N MET A 130 8.03 -12.74 -23.32
CA MET A 130 7.16 -11.56 -23.22
C MET A 130 6.25 -11.39 -24.42
N ARG A 131 6.75 -11.59 -25.64
CA ARG A 131 5.95 -11.51 -26.87
C ARG A 131 4.93 -12.64 -27.01
N ILE A 132 5.20 -13.80 -26.41
CA ILE A 132 4.27 -14.93 -26.34
C ILE A 132 3.19 -14.69 -25.27
N LEU A 133 3.54 -13.92 -24.24
CA LEU A 133 2.69 -13.64 -23.08
C LEU A 133 2.02 -12.25 -23.13
N GLU A 134 2.34 -11.44 -24.13
CA GLU A 134 1.55 -10.28 -24.53
C GLU A 134 0.14 -10.78 -24.88
N PRO A 135 -0.91 -10.22 -24.26
CA PRO A 135 -2.26 -10.71 -24.50
C PRO A 135 -2.61 -10.49 -25.97
N THR A 136 -2.81 -11.59 -26.69
CA THR A 136 -3.63 -11.59 -27.90
C THR A 136 -4.99 -11.08 -27.45
N THR A 137 -5.36 -9.90 -27.94
CA THR A 137 -6.35 -8.97 -27.40
C THR A 137 -7.81 -9.47 -27.41
N ASP A 138 -8.09 -10.77 -27.49
CA ASP A 138 -9.48 -11.23 -27.62
C ASP A 138 -9.94 -12.37 -26.71
N THR A 139 -9.12 -13.00 -25.83
CA THR A 139 -9.73 -13.99 -24.90
C THR A 139 -8.96 -14.45 -23.66
N GLY A 140 -7.76 -13.96 -23.31
CA GLY A 140 -7.07 -14.57 -22.17
C GLY A 140 -5.90 -13.79 -21.61
N SER A 141 -6.18 -12.83 -20.74
CA SER A 141 -5.21 -12.45 -19.70
C SER A 141 -4.97 -13.67 -18.79
N ILE A 142 -3.70 -14.04 -18.61
CA ILE A 142 -3.29 -15.06 -17.63
C ILE A 142 -3.48 -14.45 -16.24
N ASN A 143 -4.73 -14.43 -15.78
CA ASN A 143 -5.13 -13.92 -14.47
C ASN A 143 -4.53 -14.82 -13.38
N VAL A 144 -3.55 -14.32 -12.61
CA VAL A 144 -2.96 -15.08 -11.50
C VAL A 144 -4.02 -15.45 -10.46
N ALA A 145 -4.96 -14.52 -10.24
CA ALA A 145 -6.09 -14.66 -9.33
C ALA A 145 -7.11 -15.74 -9.74
N ARG A 146 -7.01 -16.28 -10.97
CA ARG A 146 -7.92 -17.31 -11.51
C ARG A 146 -7.20 -18.60 -11.86
N ARG A 147 -5.95 -18.78 -11.42
CA ARG A 147 -5.30 -20.09 -11.47
C ARG A 147 -5.92 -21.00 -10.41
N GLU A 148 -6.13 -22.26 -10.74
CA GLU A 148 -6.67 -23.26 -9.79
C GLU A 148 -5.78 -23.42 -8.53
N ASP A 149 -4.52 -23.02 -8.62
CA ASP A 149 -3.51 -23.11 -7.54
C ASP A 149 -3.33 -21.82 -6.71
N ASP A 150 -4.21 -20.82 -6.81
CA ASP A 150 -4.08 -19.58 -6.01
C ASP A 150 -4.25 -19.84 -4.51
N THR A 151 -3.15 -19.68 -3.75
CA THR A 151 -3.12 -19.83 -2.29
C THR A 151 -3.32 -18.52 -1.51
N ILE A 152 -3.27 -17.37 -2.19
CA ILE A 152 -3.37 -16.02 -1.62
C ILE A 152 -4.84 -15.63 -1.42
N LEU A 153 -5.68 -15.72 -2.46
CA LEU A 153 -7.10 -15.30 -2.39
C LEU A 153 -7.87 -15.94 -1.24
N PRO A 154 -7.81 -17.28 -1.01
CA PRO A 154 -8.56 -17.90 0.08
C PRO A 154 -8.14 -17.39 1.47
N ARG A 155 -6.87 -17.01 1.63
CA ARG A 155 -6.34 -16.48 2.89
C ARG A 155 -6.73 -15.03 3.10
N LEU A 156 -6.66 -14.20 2.06
CA LEU A 156 -7.18 -12.82 2.10
C LEU A 156 -8.69 -12.80 2.37
N ASN A 157 -9.45 -13.69 1.72
CA ASN A 157 -10.88 -13.82 1.99
C ASN A 157 -11.15 -14.14 3.47
N ARG A 158 -10.40 -15.09 4.06
CA ARG A 158 -10.52 -15.41 5.49
C ARG A 158 -10.15 -14.24 6.41
N LEU A 159 -9.10 -13.50 6.06
CA LEU A 159 -8.66 -12.31 6.78
C LEU A 159 -9.75 -11.25 6.82
N PHE A 160 -10.37 -10.96 5.67
CA PHE A 160 -11.34 -9.87 5.54
C PHE A 160 -12.81 -10.29 5.65
N THR A 161 -13.12 -11.57 5.88
CA THR A 161 -14.51 -12.02 6.10
C THR A 161 -15.17 -11.19 7.21
N GLY A 162 -16.28 -10.53 6.86
CA GLY A 162 -17.03 -9.64 7.77
C GLY A 162 -16.36 -8.30 8.08
N ARG A 163 -15.34 -7.90 7.31
CA ARG A 163 -14.51 -6.69 7.52
C ARG A 163 -14.29 -5.89 6.25
N VAL A 164 -15.04 -6.21 5.20
CA VAL A 164 -15.06 -5.45 3.95
C VAL A 164 -16.13 -4.38 4.07
N GLY A 165 -15.78 -3.14 3.76
CA GLY A 165 -16.74 -2.04 3.71
C GLY A 165 -17.83 -2.28 2.66
N ALA A 166 -19.04 -1.82 2.94
CA ALA A 166 -20.10 -1.81 1.94
C ALA A 166 -19.79 -0.80 0.84
N ALA A 167 -20.34 -1.03 -0.36
CA ALA A 167 -20.32 -0.02 -1.41
C ALA A 167 -21.06 1.24 -0.92
N PRO A 168 -20.52 2.45 -1.13
CA PRO A 168 -21.20 3.67 -0.73
C PRO A 168 -22.49 3.86 -1.54
N SER A 169 -23.50 4.49 -0.93
CA SER A 169 -24.70 4.93 -1.67
C SER A 169 -24.26 5.94 -2.74
N PRO A 170 -24.63 5.75 -4.02
CA PRO A 170 -24.27 6.67 -5.09
C PRO A 170 -24.73 8.10 -4.81
N GLU A 171 -25.92 8.27 -4.24
CA GLU A 171 -26.51 9.58 -3.95
C GLU A 171 -25.71 10.31 -2.88
N ARG A 172 -25.43 9.64 -1.75
CA ARG A 172 -24.65 10.23 -0.66
C ARG A 172 -23.22 10.51 -1.10
N TYR A 173 -22.64 9.62 -1.90
CA TYR A 173 -21.28 9.78 -2.39
C TYR A 173 -21.14 10.97 -3.36
N ASN A 174 -22.08 11.12 -4.30
CA ASN A 174 -22.11 12.25 -5.23
C ASN A 174 -22.27 13.59 -4.49
N GLN A 175 -23.07 13.62 -3.42
CA GLN A 175 -23.17 14.80 -2.57
C GLN A 175 -21.83 15.13 -1.90
N GLN A 176 -21.17 14.15 -1.28
CA GLN A 176 -19.87 14.35 -0.63
C GLN A 176 -18.80 14.80 -1.62
N LEU A 177 -18.81 14.28 -2.85
CA LEU A 177 -17.92 14.72 -3.92
C LEU A 177 -18.12 16.19 -4.29
N ALA A 178 -19.38 16.62 -4.45
CA ALA A 178 -19.70 18.02 -4.76
C ALA A 178 -19.23 18.96 -3.64
N GLU A 179 -19.52 18.60 -2.38
CA GLU A 179 -19.07 19.37 -1.21
C GLU A 179 -17.53 19.45 -1.14
N ALA A 180 -16.83 18.35 -1.38
CA ALA A 180 -15.37 18.31 -1.38
C ALA A 180 -14.75 19.17 -2.50
N ALA A 181 -15.37 19.17 -3.69
CA ALA A 181 -14.96 20.02 -4.81
C ALA A 181 -15.15 21.51 -4.49
N GLU A 182 -16.31 21.89 -3.93
CA GLU A 182 -16.60 23.27 -3.54
C GLU A 182 -15.67 23.76 -2.42
N GLN A 183 -15.31 22.88 -1.48
CA GLN A 183 -14.44 23.21 -0.34
C GLN A 183 -12.94 23.17 -0.66
N GLY A 184 -12.55 22.77 -1.87
CA GLY A 184 -11.14 22.70 -2.24
C GLY A 184 -10.39 21.58 -1.51
N HIS A 185 -11.01 20.39 -1.36
CA HIS A 185 -10.42 19.25 -0.67
C HIS A 185 -8.99 18.91 -1.19
N PRO A 186 -8.03 18.53 -0.32
CA PRO A 186 -6.61 18.39 -0.67
C PRO A 186 -6.33 17.30 -1.70
N LEU A 187 -7.25 16.35 -1.87
CA LEU A 187 -7.14 15.29 -2.86
C LEU A 187 -7.63 15.70 -4.26
N LEU A 188 -8.30 16.86 -4.40
CA LEU A 188 -8.81 17.33 -5.70
C LEU A 188 -7.78 17.36 -6.84
N PRO A 189 -6.50 17.71 -6.61
CA PRO A 189 -5.50 17.67 -7.67
C PRO A 189 -5.17 16.26 -8.18
N SER A 190 -5.71 15.21 -7.56
CA SER A 190 -5.46 13.82 -7.97
C SER A 190 -6.07 13.56 -9.34
N ALA A 191 -5.30 12.94 -10.24
CA ALA A 191 -5.84 12.41 -11.50
C ALA A 191 -6.91 11.33 -11.24
N ASN A 192 -6.86 10.69 -10.08
CA ASN A 192 -7.79 9.66 -9.61
C ASN A 192 -8.64 10.19 -8.43
N PHE A 193 -8.99 11.48 -8.42
CA PHE A 193 -9.70 12.11 -7.29
C PHE A 193 -10.91 11.32 -6.80
N ASP A 194 -11.77 10.85 -7.71
CA ASP A 194 -12.94 10.07 -7.33
C ASP A 194 -12.57 8.77 -6.59
N ALA A 195 -11.49 8.09 -6.99
CA ALA A 195 -11.04 6.87 -6.32
C ALA A 195 -10.40 7.19 -4.95
N ASP A 196 -9.50 8.18 -4.91
CA ASP A 196 -8.82 8.61 -3.69
C ASP A 196 -9.81 9.13 -2.64
N PHE A 197 -10.80 9.91 -3.07
CA PHE A 197 -11.82 10.45 -2.21
C PHE A 197 -12.81 9.38 -1.72
N ALA A 198 -13.22 8.45 -2.59
CA ALA A 198 -14.00 7.28 -2.17
C ALA A 198 -13.26 6.45 -1.11
N LEU A 199 -11.96 6.25 -1.28
CA LEU A 199 -11.15 5.52 -0.32
C LEU A 199 -11.07 6.27 1.02
N TRP A 200 -10.78 7.57 0.99
CA TRP A 200 -10.72 8.41 2.19
C TRP A 200 -12.04 8.44 2.96
N THR A 201 -13.15 8.71 2.27
CA THR A 201 -14.48 8.76 2.89
C THR A 201 -14.89 7.44 3.53
N GLN A 202 -14.52 6.30 2.93
CA GLN A 202 -14.75 4.98 3.53
C GLN A 202 -13.89 4.73 4.77
N CYS A 203 -12.66 5.25 4.80
CA CYS A 203 -11.81 5.21 6.01
C CYS A 203 -12.47 6.00 7.16
N LEU A 204 -12.95 7.21 6.87
CA LEU A 204 -13.65 8.06 7.83
C LEU A 204 -14.96 7.42 8.31
N ALA A 205 -15.74 6.87 7.39
CA ALA A 205 -17.00 6.20 7.70
C ALA A 205 -16.77 5.02 8.67
N GLU A 206 -15.83 4.11 8.36
CA GLU A 206 -15.51 3.00 9.26
C GLU A 206 -15.02 3.50 10.62
N ALA A 207 -14.08 4.45 10.64
CA ALA A 207 -13.53 4.98 11.89
C ALA A 207 -14.61 5.64 12.77
N SER A 208 -15.60 6.30 12.17
CA SER A 208 -16.73 6.91 12.90
C SER A 208 -17.65 5.90 13.59
N THR A 209 -17.67 4.64 13.14
CA THR A 209 -18.44 3.57 13.81
C THR A 209 -17.72 2.97 15.00
N ARG A 210 -16.42 3.27 15.18
CA ARG A 210 -15.60 2.75 16.26
C ARG A 210 -15.72 3.63 17.51
N VAL A 211 -14.98 3.26 18.55
CA VAL A 211 -14.94 4.03 19.80
C VAL A 211 -14.34 5.42 19.55
N LYS A 212 -14.79 6.43 20.30
CA LYS A 212 -14.21 7.79 20.23
C LYS A 212 -12.70 7.74 20.48
N GLY A 213 -11.96 8.54 19.71
CA GLY A 213 -10.51 8.57 19.74
C GLY A 213 -9.84 7.36 19.10
N THR A 214 -10.54 6.58 18.25
CA THR A 214 -9.94 5.43 17.54
C THR A 214 -8.80 5.90 16.64
N ASP A 215 -7.61 5.36 16.88
CA ASP A 215 -6.45 5.55 16.01
C ASP A 215 -6.59 4.67 14.76
N CYS A 216 -6.06 5.15 13.63
CA CYS A 216 -6.03 4.40 12.38
C CYS A 216 -4.60 4.24 11.87
N VAL A 217 -4.33 3.03 11.38
CA VAL A 217 -3.14 2.69 10.59
C VAL A 217 -3.59 2.29 9.20
N PHE A 218 -3.35 3.15 8.21
CA PHE A 218 -3.56 2.86 6.81
C PHE A 218 -2.31 2.21 6.22
N VAL A 219 -2.43 0.97 5.77
CA VAL A 219 -1.32 0.14 5.28
C VAL A 219 -1.29 0.18 3.76
N THR A 220 -0.18 0.63 3.19
CA THR A 220 0.02 0.73 1.74
C THR A 220 1.39 0.20 1.32
N ALA A 221 1.51 -0.30 0.09
CA ALA A 221 2.81 -0.58 -0.54
C ALA A 221 3.28 0.56 -1.45
N GLY A 222 2.40 1.53 -1.76
CA GLY A 222 2.69 2.65 -2.65
C GLY A 222 2.94 3.96 -1.91
N VAL A 223 3.09 5.02 -2.72
CA VAL A 223 3.12 6.41 -2.24
C VAL A 223 1.93 7.14 -2.82
N ARG A 224 1.01 7.54 -1.95
CA ARG A 224 -0.15 8.38 -2.29
C ARG A 224 0.23 9.85 -2.09
N ASP A 225 0.75 10.50 -3.12
CA ASP A 225 1.43 11.81 -2.99
C ASP A 225 0.59 12.87 -2.28
N LEU A 226 -0.69 12.99 -2.63
CA LEU A 226 -1.60 13.99 -2.07
C LEU A 226 -2.06 13.66 -0.64
N TRP A 227 -1.87 12.41 -0.22
CA TRP A 227 -2.11 11.98 1.15
C TRP A 227 -0.94 12.31 2.07
N LEU A 228 0.21 12.72 1.53
CA LEU A 228 1.42 12.97 2.29
C LEU A 228 1.80 14.45 2.30
N ARG A 229 2.34 14.91 3.43
CA ARG A 229 3.00 16.22 3.50
C ARG A 229 4.49 16.17 3.14
N ASN A 230 5.07 14.97 3.03
CA ASN A 230 6.48 14.75 2.74
C ASN A 230 6.70 13.79 1.56
N SER A 231 5.78 13.76 0.59
CA SER A 231 5.85 12.87 -0.59
C SER A 231 7.16 12.96 -1.36
N ALA A 232 7.65 14.17 -1.62
CA ALA A 232 8.92 14.38 -2.31
C ALA A 232 10.12 13.77 -1.57
N GLU A 233 10.16 13.92 -0.24
CA GLU A 233 11.20 13.34 0.61
C GLU A 233 11.11 11.81 0.62
N VAL A 234 9.89 11.26 0.68
CA VAL A 234 9.65 9.81 0.66
C VAL A 234 10.12 9.20 -0.66
N ARG A 235 9.85 9.86 -1.80
CA ARG A 235 10.32 9.40 -3.12
C ARG A 235 11.83 9.46 -3.23
N ALA A 236 12.47 10.54 -2.79
CA ALA A 236 13.93 10.65 -2.79
C ALA A 236 14.60 9.63 -1.86
N ALA A 237 13.98 9.34 -0.72
CA ALA A 237 14.41 8.33 0.24
C ALA A 237 14.30 6.90 -0.31
N ALA A 238 13.24 6.60 -1.07
CA ALA A 238 13.07 5.32 -1.75
C ALA A 238 14.20 5.07 -2.75
N ALA A 239 14.53 6.08 -3.58
CA ALA A 239 15.63 5.99 -4.56
C ALA A 239 17.02 5.78 -3.92
N SER A 240 17.19 6.19 -2.65
CA SER A 240 18.46 6.04 -1.90
C SER A 240 18.49 4.84 -0.95
N GLY A 241 17.43 4.02 -0.93
CA GLY A 241 17.34 2.80 -0.11
C GLY A 241 17.20 3.03 1.40
N LYS A 242 16.90 4.26 1.83
CA LYS A 242 16.71 4.63 3.24
C LYS A 242 15.29 5.13 3.44
N PRO A 243 14.28 4.24 3.57
CA PRO A 243 12.90 4.67 3.69
C PRO A 243 12.71 5.58 4.89
N ILE A 244 12.06 6.71 4.66
CA ILE A 244 11.60 7.61 5.71
C ILE A 244 10.11 7.39 5.93
N ARG A 245 9.63 7.79 7.11
CA ARG A 245 8.24 7.66 7.48
C ARG A 245 7.34 8.49 6.57
N GLN A 246 6.23 7.90 6.15
CA GLN A 246 5.15 8.61 5.44
C GLN A 246 4.33 9.44 6.44
N LEU A 247 4.28 10.75 6.22
CA LEU A 247 3.58 11.69 7.10
C LEU A 247 2.31 12.19 6.44
N ALA A 248 1.17 11.96 7.08
CA ALA A 248 -0.12 12.28 6.50
C ALA A 248 -0.29 13.79 6.26
N ASN A 249 -1.05 14.14 5.24
CA ASN A 249 -1.45 15.51 4.96
C ASN A 249 -2.20 16.08 6.18
N ARG A 250 -1.86 17.32 6.56
CA ARG A 250 -2.42 17.98 7.75
C ARG A 250 -3.94 18.11 7.71
N GLN A 251 -4.51 18.35 6.54
CA GLN A 251 -5.96 18.45 6.41
C GLN A 251 -6.62 17.08 6.62
N LEU A 252 -6.05 16.00 6.09
CA LEU A 252 -6.55 14.64 6.34
C LEU A 252 -6.43 14.27 7.84
N LEU A 253 -5.33 14.65 8.50
CA LEU A 253 -5.19 14.47 9.95
C LEU A 253 -6.28 15.21 10.73
N ARG A 254 -6.56 16.46 10.34
CA ARG A 254 -7.60 17.27 10.98
C ARG A 254 -8.98 16.65 10.78
N GLU A 255 -9.34 16.30 9.56
CA GLU A 255 -10.62 15.67 9.21
C GLU A 255 -10.83 14.35 9.95
N TYR A 256 -9.81 13.49 10.00
CA TYR A 256 -9.87 12.24 10.76
C TYR A 256 -10.08 12.50 12.25
N ALA A 257 -9.29 13.40 12.85
CA ALA A 257 -9.41 13.70 14.27
C ALA A 257 -10.77 14.33 14.62
N GLN A 258 -11.33 15.17 13.74
CA GLN A 258 -12.68 15.72 13.91
C GLN A 258 -13.75 14.64 13.82
N THR A 259 -13.63 13.73 12.83
CA THR A 259 -14.59 12.64 12.61
C THR A 259 -14.59 11.63 13.77
N THR A 260 -13.42 11.37 14.36
CA THR A 260 -13.24 10.35 15.40
C THR A 260 -13.23 10.91 16.82
N ASP A 261 -13.41 12.22 17.00
CA ASP A 261 -13.31 12.89 18.32
C ASP A 261 -11.92 12.68 18.97
N GLY A 262 -10.86 12.88 18.18
CA GLY A 262 -9.48 12.96 18.65
C GLY A 262 -8.54 11.81 18.25
N GLY A 263 -8.98 10.88 17.40
CA GLY A 263 -8.12 9.79 16.91
C GLY A 263 -7.00 10.28 15.98
N VAL A 264 -5.95 9.47 15.85
CA VAL A 264 -4.79 9.78 15.01
C VAL A 264 -4.72 8.87 13.80
N PHE A 265 -4.68 9.47 12.61
CA PHE A 265 -4.45 8.77 11.35
C PHE A 265 -2.96 8.65 11.04
N ARG A 266 -2.51 7.45 10.68
CA ARG A 266 -1.11 7.15 10.33
C ARG A 266 -1.07 6.31 9.06
N ILE A 267 -0.08 6.58 8.21
CA ILE A 267 0.19 5.78 7.00
C ILE A 267 1.42 4.93 7.28
N TYR A 268 1.27 3.62 7.14
CA TYR A 268 2.33 2.64 7.36
C TYR A 268 2.60 1.92 6.04
N THR A 269 3.88 1.70 5.77
CA THR A 269 4.32 0.78 4.73
C THR A 269 4.06 -0.67 5.14
N VAL A 270 4.07 -1.58 4.17
CA VAL A 270 4.07 -3.03 4.46
C VAL A 270 5.25 -3.41 5.37
N GLU A 271 6.44 -2.82 5.18
CA GLU A 271 7.59 -3.09 6.07
C GLU A 271 7.31 -2.67 7.53
N GLU A 272 6.73 -1.49 7.76
CA GLU A 272 6.44 -0.99 9.10
C GLU A 272 5.39 -1.85 9.82
N ILE A 273 4.33 -2.25 9.13
CA ILE A 273 3.30 -3.11 9.74
C ILE A 273 3.83 -4.52 10.04
N LEU A 274 4.72 -5.06 9.20
CA LEU A 274 5.38 -6.35 9.47
C LEU A 274 6.26 -6.29 10.71
N LYS A 275 7.05 -5.22 10.87
CA LYS A 275 7.87 -5.01 12.07
C LYS A 275 6.99 -4.91 13.32
N LEU A 276 5.87 -4.21 13.22
CA LEU A 276 4.94 -4.06 14.34
C LEU A 276 4.31 -5.40 14.72
N ALA A 277 3.80 -6.15 13.74
CA ALA A 277 3.20 -7.47 13.96
C ALA A 277 4.22 -8.49 14.48
N SER A 278 5.44 -8.49 13.95
CA SER A 278 6.53 -9.38 14.39
C SER A 278 6.89 -9.12 15.86
N ARG A 279 7.04 -7.84 16.25
CA ARG A 279 7.34 -7.47 17.64
C ARG A 279 6.22 -7.82 18.61
N GLN A 280 4.97 -7.60 18.22
CA GLN A 280 3.83 -7.77 19.12
C GLN A 280 3.39 -9.23 19.25
N TYR A 281 3.34 -9.97 18.14
CA TYR A 281 2.76 -11.32 18.08
C TYR A 281 3.81 -12.42 17.92
N GLY A 282 5.10 -12.07 17.88
CA GLY A 282 6.19 -13.04 17.72
C GLY A 282 6.22 -13.72 16.36
N VAL A 283 5.58 -13.15 15.34
CA VAL A 283 5.59 -13.71 13.98
C VAL A 283 6.99 -13.57 13.39
N THR A 284 7.56 -14.69 12.95
CA THR A 284 8.86 -14.70 12.25
C THR A 284 8.69 -14.18 10.83
N VAL A 285 9.42 -13.12 10.51
CA VAL A 285 9.55 -12.54 9.16
C VAL A 285 11.03 -12.56 8.82
N SER A 286 11.39 -13.14 7.67
CA SER A 286 12.80 -13.25 7.26
C SER A 286 13.35 -11.91 6.77
N ASP A 287 14.67 -11.74 6.87
CA ASP A 287 15.36 -10.58 6.28
C ASP A 287 15.11 -10.48 4.77
N ALA A 288 15.03 -11.62 4.08
CA ALA A 288 14.66 -11.67 2.66
C ALA A 288 13.29 -11.04 2.39
N THR A 289 12.30 -11.26 3.27
CA THR A 289 10.98 -10.62 3.17
C THR A 289 11.08 -9.11 3.41
N TYR A 290 11.82 -8.66 4.43
CA TYR A 290 12.03 -7.22 4.65
C TYR A 290 12.74 -6.55 3.47
N HIS A 291 13.73 -7.22 2.87
CA HIS A 291 14.41 -6.74 1.67
C HIS A 291 13.48 -6.69 0.46
N ALA A 292 12.67 -7.71 0.23
CA ALA A 292 11.74 -7.77 -0.90
C ALA A 292 10.71 -6.63 -0.84
N VAL A 293 10.15 -6.36 0.35
CA VAL A 293 9.17 -5.29 0.55
C VAL A 293 9.80 -3.90 0.42
N ARG A 294 11.07 -3.74 0.80
CA ARG A 294 11.79 -2.45 0.67
C ARG A 294 12.27 -2.19 -0.76
N ALA A 295 12.59 -3.23 -1.50
CA ALA A 295 13.11 -3.15 -2.87
C ALA A 295 12.01 -2.88 -3.90
N GLU A 296 10.74 -2.97 -3.51
CA GLU A 296 9.64 -2.54 -4.36
C GLU A 296 9.70 -1.02 -4.49
N GLU A 297 9.88 -0.52 -5.71
CA GLU A 297 9.72 0.91 -5.96
C GLU A 297 8.28 1.28 -5.59
N PRO A 298 8.08 2.30 -4.73
CA PRO A 298 6.73 2.71 -4.38
C PRO A 298 6.02 3.15 -5.65
N VAL A 299 5.01 2.38 -6.05
CA VAL A 299 4.16 2.72 -7.19
C VAL A 299 3.42 4.00 -6.83
N ALA A 300 3.46 4.97 -7.74
CA ALA A 300 2.60 6.14 -7.66
C ALA A 300 1.16 5.65 -7.83
N VAL A 301 0.32 5.91 -6.84
CA VAL A 301 -1.12 5.57 -6.88
C VAL A 301 -1.91 6.82 -7.23
#